data_AF-A0A423HUB1-F1
#
_entry.id   AF-A0A423HUB1-F1
#
_cell.length_a   1.000
_cell.length_b   1.000
_cell.length_c   1.000
_cell.angle_alpha   90.00
_cell.angle_beta   90.00
_cell.angle_gamma   90.00
#
_symmetry.space_group_name_H-M   'P 1'
#
loop_
_entity.id
_entity.type
_entity.pdbx_description
1 polymer ?
#
loop_
_entity_poly.entity_id
_entity_poly.type
_entity_poly.pdbx_seq_one_letter_code
_entity_poly.pdbx_strand_id
1 'polypeptide(L)' 'MTMPKERTRALIQTRDLLVDVAQNPALSESIRRQARQLLRHYPNSNEILRAGKLDEQRVDRLTEPFLSSSID' A
#
# COMPACT_ATOMS: atom_id res chain seq x y z
N MET A 1 11.00 7.79 -13.34
CA MET A 1 10.70 7.71 -11.89
C MET A 1 9.22 7.42 -11.73
N THR A 2 8.83 6.57 -10.78
CA THR A 2 7.42 6.31 -10.44
C THR A 2 6.89 7.48 -9.62
N MET A 3 5.75 8.05 -10.01
CA MET A 3 5.15 9.19 -9.34
C MET A 3 4.66 8.80 -7.93
N PRO A 4 4.64 9.73 -6.95
CA PRO A 4 4.18 9.44 -5.58
C PRO A 4 2.76 8.86 -5.55
N LYS A 5 1.87 9.35 -6.43
CA LYS A 5 0.52 8.80 -6.61
C LYS A 5 0.51 7.36 -7.13
N GLU A 6 1.38 7.03 -8.09
CA GLU A 6 1.49 5.69 -8.66
C GLU A 6 2.00 4.71 -7.60
N ARG A 7 2.97 5.13 -6.79
CA ARG A 7 3.49 4.34 -5.66
C ARG A 7 2.42 4.09 -4.60
N THR A 8 1.68 5.14 -4.24
CA THR A 8 0.56 5.06 -3.28
C THR A 8 -0.50 4.07 -3.76
N ARG A 9 -0.90 4.18 -5.04
CA ARG A 9 -1.83 3.26 -5.69
C ARG A 9 -1.33 1.82 -5.67
N ALA A 10 -0.06 1.60 -6.00
CA ALA A 10 0.53 0.27 -6.01
C ALA A 10 0.56 -0.39 -4.62
N LEU A 11 0.81 0.38 -3.55
CA LEU A 11 0.75 -0.13 -2.18
C LEU A 11 -0.67 -0.58 -1.81
N ILE A 12 -1.68 0.24 -2.13
CA ILE A 12 -3.09 -0.10 -1.87
C ILE A 12 -3.49 -1.36 -2.65
N GLN A 13 -3.19 -1.40 -3.95
CA GLN A 13 -3.49 -2.56 -4.79
C GLN A 13 -2.79 -3.84 -4.32
N THR A 14 -1.55 -3.73 -3.82
CA THR A 14 -0.83 -4.87 -3.26
C THR A 14 -1.53 -5.41 -2.02
N ARG A 15 -2.04 -4.53 -1.15
CA ARG A 15 -2.84 -4.96 0.00
C ARG A 15 -4.08 -5.73 -0.46
N ASP A 16 -4.83 -5.16 -1.40
CA ASP A 16 -6.07 -5.77 -1.90
C ASP A 16 -5.79 -7.15 -2.51
N LEU A 17 -4.73 -7.26 -3.32
CA LEU A 17 -4.26 -8.54 -3.83
C LEU A 17 -3.91 -9.53 -2.72
N LEU A 18 -3.23 -9.10 -1.66
CA LEU A 18 -2.90 -9.98 -0.52
C LEU A 18 -4.15 -10.46 0.20
N VAL A 19 -5.19 -9.62 0.30
CA VAL A 19 -6.50 -10.02 0.86
C VAL A 19 -7.15 -11.08 -0.01
N ASP A 20 -7.20 -10.86 -1.33
CA ASP A 20 -7.76 -11.82 -2.28
C ASP A 20 -7.02 -13.17 -2.22
N VAL A 21 -5.68 -13.13 -2.22
CA VAL A 21 -4.84 -14.32 -2.09
C VAL A 21 -5.10 -15.04 -0.76
N ALA A 22 -5.24 -14.32 0.35
CA ALA A 22 -5.48 -14.91 1.66
C ALA A 22 -6.84 -15.64 1.77
N GLN A 23 -7.83 -15.20 0.99
CA GLN A 23 -9.21 -15.70 1.02
C GLN A 23 -9.52 -16.71 -0.09
N ASN A 24 -8.70 -16.81 -1.14
CA ASN A 24 -8.97 -17.66 -2.30
C ASN A 24 -8.82 -19.17 -2.01
N PRO A 25 -9.93 -19.95 -1.95
CA PRO A 25 -9.89 -21.37 -1.60
C PRO A 25 -9.20 -22.25 -2.65
N ALA A 26 -9.00 -21.77 -3.89
CA ALA A 26 -8.28 -22.49 -4.92
C ALA A 26 -6.76 -22.50 -4.71
N LEU A 27 -6.23 -21.65 -3.81
CA LEU A 27 -4.80 -21.59 -3.48
C LEU A 27 -4.44 -22.49 -2.30
N SER A 28 -3.21 -23.00 -2.33
CA SER A 28 -2.69 -23.85 -1.26
C SER A 28 -2.70 -23.13 0.10
N GLU A 29 -2.92 -23.88 1.18
CA GLU A 29 -2.93 -23.35 2.54
C GLU A 29 -1.62 -22.63 2.90
N SER A 30 -0.49 -23.11 2.36
CA SER A 30 0.82 -22.48 2.48
C SER A 30 0.83 -21.04 1.98
N ILE A 31 0.32 -20.80 0.77
CA ILE A 31 0.29 -19.47 0.15
C ILE A 31 -0.67 -18.56 0.91
N ARG A 32 -1.87 -19.05 1.25
CA ARG A 32 -2.85 -18.27 2.01
C ARG A 32 -2.32 -17.86 3.38
N ARG A 33 -1.59 -18.75 4.06
CA ARG A 33 -0.96 -18.46 5.35
C ARG A 33 0.10 -17.37 5.24
N GLN A 34 0.94 -17.40 4.20
CA GLN A 34 1.93 -16.35 3.94
C GLN A 34 1.26 -14.99 3.70
N ALA A 35 0.22 -14.94 2.87
CA ALA A 35 -0.53 -13.71 2.64
C ALA A 35 -1.14 -13.14 3.94
N ARG A 36 -1.73 -14.00 4.79
CA ARG A 36 -2.22 -13.59 6.13
C ARG A 36 -1.10 -13.10 7.04
N GLN A 37 0.10 -13.68 6.99
CA GLN A 37 1.25 -13.21 7.77
C GLN A 37 1.70 -11.83 7.30
N LEU A 38 1.80 -11.60 5.99
CA LEU A 38 2.15 -10.29 5.43
C LEU A 38 1.13 -9.22 5.80
N LEU A 39 -0.17 -9.53 5.70
CA LEU A 39 -1.25 -8.60 6.04
C LEU A 39 -1.24 -8.10 7.49
N ARG A 40 -0.58 -8.81 8.43
CA ARG A 40 -0.43 -8.35 9.83
C ARG A 40 0.44 -7.11 9.97
N HIS A 41 1.36 -6.91 9.03
CA HIS A 41 2.35 -5.83 9.06
C HIS A 41 2.26 -4.93 7.84
N TYR A 42 1.47 -5.31 6.84
CA TYR A 42 1.19 -4.47 5.69
C TYR A 42 0.22 -3.35 6.11
N PRO A 43 0.50 -2.08 5.76
CA PRO A 43 -0.37 -0.97 6.11
C PRO A 43 -1.72 -1.09 5.40
N ASN A 44 -2.78 -0.57 6.03
CA ASN A 44 -4.08 -0.40 5.37
C ASN A 44 -4.14 0.90 4.55
N SER A 45 -5.13 1.01 3.66
CA SER A 45 -5.23 2.15 2.74
C SER A 45 -5.31 3.50 3.48
N ASN A 46 -5.97 3.55 4.65
CA ASN A 46 -6.05 4.78 5.44
C ASN A 46 -4.68 5.17 6.03
N GLU A 47 -3.88 4.19 6.47
CA GLU A 47 -2.52 4.43 6.96
C GLU A 47 -1.61 4.94 5.83
N ILE A 48 -1.73 4.37 4.63
CA ILE A 48 -0.97 4.79 3.45
C ILE A 48 -1.31 6.23 3.06
N LEU A 49 -2.60 6.57 2.94
CA LEU A 49 -3.04 7.92 2.56
C LEU A 49 -2.69 8.95 3.64
N ARG A 50 -2.78 8.57 4.92
CA ARG A 50 -2.35 9.42 6.03
C ARG A 50 -0.84 9.68 5.99
N ALA A 51 -0.03 8.67 5.67
CA ALA A 51 1.40 8.85 5.48
C ALA A 51 1.69 9.78 4.30
N GLY A 52 0.98 9.64 3.17
CA GLY A 52 1.06 10.57 2.04
C GLY A 52 0.76 12.03 2.43
N LYS A 53 -0.27 12.26 3.24
CA LYS A 53 -0.59 13.60 3.75
C LYS A 53 0.54 14.18 4.60
N LEU A 54 1.19 13.36 5.42
CA LEU A 54 2.32 13.79 6.25
C LEU A 54 3.56 14.05 5.39
N ASP A 55 3.82 13.24 4.36
CA ASP A 55 4.91 13.46 3.42
C ASP A 55 4.74 14.79 2.69
N GLU A 56 3.56 15.04 2.12
CA GLU A 56 3.23 16.28 1.43
C GLU A 56 3.39 17.52 2.33
N GLN A 57 3.11 17.41 3.63
CA GLN A 57 3.32 18.48 4.60
C GLN A 57 4.79 18.73 4.97
N ARG A 58 5.65 17.71 4.85
CA ARG A 58 7.07 17.77 5.20
C ARG A 58 7.97 18.17 4.04
N VAL A 59 7.43 18.06 2.83
CA VAL A 59 8.11 18.43 1.60
C VAL A 59 8.22 19.94 1.50
N ASP A 60 9.46 20.43 1.35
CA ASP A 60 9.74 21.80 0.93
C ASP A 60 9.89 21.86 -0.61
N ARG A 61 10.03 23.06 -1.18
CA ARG A 61 10.08 23.34 -2.64
C ARG A 61 11.10 22.53 -3.46
N LEU A 62 12.03 21.82 -2.81
CA LEU A 62 13.17 21.13 -3.44
C LEU A 62 13.04 19.60 -3.46
N THR A 63 12.03 19.02 -2.81
CA THR A 63 11.87 17.56 -2.73
C THR A 63 10.48 17.14 -3.19
N GLU A 64 10.33 15.96 -3.77
CA GLU A 64 9.01 15.38 -4.02
C GLU A 64 8.59 14.49 -2.85
N PRO A 65 7.28 14.39 -2.52
CA PRO A 65 6.82 13.51 -1.47
C PRO A 65 7.02 12.04 -1.88
N PHE A 66 7.28 11.16 -0.92
CA PHE A 66 7.44 9.74 -1.24
C PHE A 66 6.07 9.08 -1.50
N LEU A 67 5.05 9.40 -0.70
CA LEU A 67 3.66 9.02 -0.93
C LEU A 67 2.78 10.22 -1.23
N SER A 68 1.63 9.97 -1.84
CA SER A 68 0.59 10.96 -2.14
C SER A 68 -0.61 10.71 -1.25
N SER A 69 -1.29 11.75 -0.80
CA SER A 69 -2.58 11.64 -0.12
C SER A 69 -3.75 11.40 -1.09
N SER A 70 -3.50 11.53 -2.40
CA SER A 70 -4.44 11.23 -3.48
C SER A 70 -3.97 10.08 -4.36
N ILE A 71 -4.92 9.27 -4.83
CA ILE A 71 -4.72 8.22 -5.83
C ILE A 71 -5.39 8.51 -7.18
N ASP A 72 -6.13 9.62 -7.28
CA ASP A 72 -6.72 10.18 -8.50
C ASP A 72 -5.75 11.17 -9.18
#